data_AF-A0A2V6WQ60-F1
#
_entry.id   AF-A0A2V6WQ60-F1
#
_cell.length_a   1.000
_cell.length_b   1.000
_cell.length_c   1.000
_cell.angle_alpha   90.00
_cell.angle_beta   90.00
_cell.angle_gamma   90.00
#
_symmetry.space_group_name_H-M   'P 1'
#
loop_
_entity.id
_entity.type
_entity.pdbx_description
1 polymer ?
#
loop_
_entity_poly.entity_id
_entity_poly.type
_entity_poly.pdbx_seq_one_letter_code
_entity_poly.pdbx_strand_id
1 'polypeptide(L)' 'GRYLLAIGQLSHAMSSYAIDQTSGKLTKLKEYPMGKNPNWIEIVDLP' A
#
# COMPACT_ATOMS: atom_id res chain seq x y z
N GLY A 1 10.26 1.48 8.43
CA GLY A 1 9.38 2.11 7.42
C GLY A 1 8.15 2.68 8.10
N ARG A 2 7.59 3.77 7.60
CA ARG A 2 6.40 4.42 8.19
C ARG A 2 5.07 3.93 7.59
N TYR A 3 5.13 3.43 6.35
CA TYR A 3 3.96 3.04 5.58
C TYR A 3 4.14 1.68 4.94
N LEU A 4 3.01 0.99 4.72
CA LEU A 4 2.91 -0.20 3.89
C LEU A 4 1.89 0.06 2.78
N LEU A 5 2.22 -0.35 1.56
CA LEU A 5 1.33 -0.35 0.41
C LEU A 5 1.07 -1.79 -0.01
N ALA A 6 -0.19 -2.13 -0.25
CA ALA A 6 -0.59 -3.45 -0.72
C ALA A 6 -1.54 -3.31 -1.90
N ILE A 7 -1.28 -4.04 -2.99
CA ILE A 7 -2.15 -4.12 -4.17
C ILE A 7 -2.85 -5.47 -4.21
N GLY A 8 -4.13 -5.45 -4.52
CA GLY A 8 -4.92 -6.66 -4.71
C GLY A 8 -5.10 -6.95 -6.18
N GLN A 9 -4.51 -8.05 -6.64
CA GLN A 9 -4.61 -8.54 -8.01
C GLN A 9 -6.08 -8.66 -8.45
N LEU A 10 -6.92 -9.27 -7.61
CA LEU A 10 -8.34 -9.51 -7.89
C LEU A 10 -9.24 -8.31 -7.54
N SER A 11 -8.88 -7.51 -6.53
CA SER A 11 -9.69 -6.36 -6.13
C SER A 11 -9.47 -5.14 -7.02
N HIS A 12 -8.39 -5.11 -7.80
CA HIS A 12 -8.02 -3.97 -8.63
C HIS A 12 -7.90 -2.67 -7.81
N ALA A 13 -7.36 -2.79 -6.59
CA ALA A 13 -7.22 -1.68 -5.67
C ALA A 13 -5.90 -1.75 -4.91
N MET A 14 -5.39 -0.58 -4.51
CA MET A 14 -4.27 -0.44 -3.59
C MET A 14 -4.78 0.07 -2.24
N SER A 15 -4.36 -0.57 -1.15
CA SER A 15 -4.54 -0.07 0.22
C SER A 15 -3.22 0.46 0.77
N SER A 16 -3.30 1.60 1.45
CA SER A 16 -2.20 2.21 2.19
C SER A 16 -2.42 2.10 3.69
N TYR A 17 -1.36 1.86 4.44
CA TYR A 17 -1.39 1.65 5.89
C TYR A 17 -0.29 2.45 6.58
N ALA A 18 -0.59 3.02 7.74
CA ALA A 18 0.43 3.49 8.68
C ALA A 18 0.90 2.32 9.55
N ILE A 19 2.20 2.29 9.85
CA ILE A 19 2.82 1.27 10.70
C ILE A 19 3.06 1.89 12.08
N ASP A 20 2.42 1.34 13.12
CA ASP A 20 2.78 1.64 14.50
C ASP A 20 4.22 1.19 14.79
N GLN A 21 5.10 2.11 15.20
CA GLN A 21 6.54 1.84 15.27
C GLN A 21 6.95 0.96 16.46
N THR A 22 6.07 0.78 17.46
CA THR A 22 6.35 -0.04 18.65
C THR A 22 5.84 -1.46 18.46
N SER A 23 4.61 -1.61 17.96
CA SER A 23 3.90 -2.89 17.87
C SER A 23 3.87 -3.49 16.46
N GLY A 24 4.17 -2.71 15.43
CA GLY A 24 4.03 -3.12 14.03
C GLY A 24 2.58 -3.20 13.53
N LYS A 25 1.59 -2.84 14.36
CA LYS A 25 0.19 -2.86 13.97
C LYS A 25 -0.05 -1.92 12.78
N LEU A 26 -0.82 -2.41 11.80
CA LEU A 26 -1.21 -1.64 10.62
C LEU A 26 -2.55 -0.95 10.82
N THR A 27 -2.59 0.35 10.55
CA THR A 27 -3.83 1.12 10.48
C THR A 27 -4.08 1.50 9.03
N LYS A 28 -5.20 1.03 8.45
CA LYS A 28 -5.58 1.37 7.07
C LYS A 28 -5.85 2.87 6.97
N LEU A 29 -5.21 3.54 6.01
CA LEU A 29 -5.33 4.97 5.78
C LEU A 29 -6.31 5.26 4.66
N LYS A 30 -6.04 4.70 3.47
CA LYS A 30 -6.81 4.97 2.26
C LYS A 30 -6.71 3.84 1.27
N GLU A 31 -7.78 3.67 0.50
CA GLU A 31 -7.84 2.80 -0.67
C GLU A 31 -7.88 3.65 -1.95
N TYR A 32 -7.22 3.15 -2.99
CA TYR A 32 -7.11 3.79 -4.29
C TYR A 32 -7.50 2.77 -5.37
N PRO A 33 -8.39 3.13 -6.32
CA PRO A 33 -8.70 2.26 -7.45
C PRO A 33 -7.46 2.13 -8.34
N MET A 34 -7.21 0.91 -8.83
CA MET A 34 -6.09 0.56 -9.70
C MET A 34 -6.61 0.01 -11.03
N GLY A 35 -5.68 -0.22 -11.96
CA GLY A 35 -5.96 -1.04 -13.14
C GLY A 35 -6.26 -2.50 -12.80
N LYS A 36 -6.61 -3.29 -13.82
CA LYS A 36 -6.86 -4.72 -13.65
C LYS A 36 -5.56 -5.46 -13.33
N ASN A 37 -5.68 -6.48 -12.48
CA ASN A 37 -4.60 -7.44 -12.20
C ASN A 37 -3.28 -6.80 -11.71
N PRO A 38 -3.28 -5.82 -10.79
CA PRO A 38 -2.04 -5.19 -10.33
C PRO A 38 -1.19 -6.21 -9.56
N ASN A 39 0.12 -6.25 -9.83
CA ASN A 39 1.04 -7.24 -9.28
C ASN A 39 2.39 -6.69 -8.77
N TRP A 40 2.73 -5.42 -9.01
CA TRP A 40 3.98 -4.81 -8.56
C TRP A 40 3.80 -3.39 -8.00
N ILE A 41 4.62 -3.04 -7.01
CA ILE A 41 4.75 -1.67 -6.46
C ILE A 41 6.23 -1.31 -6.49
N GLU A 42 6.54 -0.10 -6.97
CA GLU A 42 7.86 0.51 -6.86
C GLU A 42 7.75 1.82 -6.06
N ILE A 43 8.69 2.05 -5.15
CA ILE A 43 8.83 3.32 -4.43
C ILE A 43 10.13 3.95 -4.92
N VAL A 44 10.02 5.07 -5.63
CA VAL A 44 11.15 5.78 -6.21
C VAL A 44 11.34 7.13 -5.54
N ASP A 45 12.60 7.51 -5.35
CA ASP A 45 12.97 8.89 -5.04
C ASP A 45 13.28 9.61 -6.35
N LEU A 46 12.61 10.74 -6.59
CA LEU A 46 12.84 11.58 -7.78
C LEU A 46 13.76 12.77 -7.41
N PRO A 47 14.60 13.26 -8.34
CA PRO A 47 15.48 14.41 -8.13
C PRO A 47 14.76 15.70 -7.75
#